data_AF-A0A5Q0ELM6-F1
#
_entry.id   AF-A0A5Q0ELM6-F1
#
_cell.length_a   1.000
_cell.length_b   1.000
_cell.length_c   1.000
_cell.angle_alpha   90.00
_cell.angle_beta   90.00
_cell.angle_gamma   90.00
#
_symmetry.space_group_name_H-M   'P 1'
#
loop_
_entity.id
_entity.type
_entity.pdbx_description
1 polymer ?
#
loop_
_entity_poly.entity_id
_entity_poly.type
_entity_poly.pdbx_seq_one_letter_code
_entity_poly.pdbx_strand_id
1 'polypeptide(L)'
;MNSSPIGRRHLLRCLAGLGLAAALPALAHHTETHMEDDSLHHVVFQCNKADDDYLGHVLFSAGEMIRKYGDDVEVVISCSGAGLHLLGKKPGRPVAEIHQQRAASLATYGVAFHACGNTLEGLGWSKEDLLPFAKVVPIGAVDLMLLQERGFAYISW
;
A
#
# COMPACT_ATOMS: atom_id res chain seq x y z
N MET A 1 3.82 12.74 79.89
CA MET A 1 4.77 12.41 80.96
C MET A 1 6.17 12.37 80.37
N ASN A 2 7.06 13.17 80.96
CA ASN A 2 8.51 13.09 81.03
C ASN A 2 9.39 12.83 79.78
N SER A 3 10.12 13.90 79.42
CA SER A 3 11.58 14.05 79.52
C SER A 3 12.53 13.20 78.63
N SER A 4 13.37 13.95 77.90
CA SER A 4 14.57 13.57 77.11
C SER A 4 15.67 12.80 77.90
N PRO A 5 16.77 12.31 77.27
CA PRO A 5 17.90 13.21 76.97
C PRO A 5 18.76 12.91 75.71
N ILE A 6 19.18 14.02 75.09
CA ILE A 6 20.48 14.38 74.48
C ILE A 6 21.57 13.28 74.36
N GLY A 7 22.17 13.17 73.15
CA GLY A 7 23.43 12.45 72.91
C GLY A 7 24.24 12.97 71.70
N ARG A 8 25.11 13.96 71.97
CA ARG A 8 26.40 14.31 71.31
C ARG A 8 26.64 14.03 69.80
N ARG A 9 26.66 15.14 69.05
CA ARG A 9 27.73 15.63 68.14
C ARG A 9 28.71 14.59 67.56
N HIS A 10 28.59 14.32 66.25
CA HIS A 10 29.74 14.06 65.38
C HIS A 10 29.61 14.88 64.08
N LEU A 11 30.57 15.78 63.89
CA LEU A 11 30.82 16.53 62.66
C LEU A 11 31.57 15.64 61.64
N LEU A 12 31.03 15.51 60.42
CA LEU A 12 31.77 15.28 59.17
C LEU A 12 30.91 15.92 58.06
N ARG A 13 31.13 17.17 57.66
CA ARG A 13 32.08 17.69 56.65
C ARG A 13 32.16 16.87 55.34
N CYS A 14 31.63 17.53 54.30
CA CYS A 14 31.98 17.45 52.86
C CYS A 14 31.50 16.17 52.14
N LEU A 15 30.92 16.20 50.94
CA LEU A 15 31.20 17.02 49.75
C LEU A 15 29.90 17.27 48.96
N ALA A 16 29.71 18.50 48.49
CA ALA A 16 28.79 18.79 47.40
C ALA A 16 29.36 18.17 46.11
N GLY A 17 28.77 17.08 45.64
CA GLY A 17 29.01 16.58 44.30
C GLY A 17 28.21 17.43 43.31
N LEU A 18 28.88 18.31 42.56
CA LEU A 18 28.35 18.80 41.29
C LEU A 18 28.19 17.58 40.37
N GLY A 19 26.96 17.09 40.21
CA GLY A 19 26.64 16.16 39.15
C GLY A 19 26.77 16.87 37.80
N LEU A 20 27.89 16.66 37.11
CA LEU A 20 28.03 17.01 35.71
C LEU A 20 27.14 16.04 34.93
N ALA A 21 25.93 16.45 34.59
CA ALA A 21 25.07 15.72 33.66
C ALA A 21 25.75 15.78 32.28
N ALA A 22 26.49 14.74 31.93
CA ALA A 22 26.95 14.53 30.58
C ALA A 22 25.71 14.25 29.72
N ALA A 23 25.25 15.27 29.00
CA ALA A 23 24.26 15.10 27.96
C ALA A 23 24.90 14.24 26.86
N LEU A 24 24.59 12.94 26.87
CA LEU A 24 24.80 12.08 25.72
C LEU A 24 23.93 12.66 24.58
N PRO A 25 24.49 13.03 23.42
CA PRO A 25 23.63 13.30 22.28
C PRO A 25 22.93 11.99 21.97
N ALA A 26 21.61 11.95 22.16
CA ALA A 26 20.79 10.91 21.59
C ALA A 26 21.04 10.98 20.08
N LEU A 27 21.78 10.01 19.56
CA LEU A 27 21.92 9.81 18.13
C LEU A 27 20.52 9.40 17.66
N ALA A 28 19.68 10.38 17.33
CA ALA A 28 18.49 10.13 16.57
C ALA A 28 18.97 9.42 15.31
N HIS A 29 18.58 8.16 15.14
CA HIS A 29 18.59 7.53 13.84
C HIS A 29 17.63 8.38 13.00
N HIS A 30 18.19 9.36 12.30
CA HIS A 30 17.55 9.86 11.10
C HIS A 30 17.51 8.65 10.18
N THR A 31 16.35 7.99 10.09
CA THR A 31 16.05 7.19 8.92
C THR A 31 16.11 8.17 7.77
N GLU A 32 17.23 8.15 7.05
CA GLU A 32 17.33 8.83 5.79
C GLU A 32 16.18 8.30 4.93
N THR A 33 15.22 9.18 4.67
CA THR A 33 14.19 8.95 3.67
C THR A 33 14.91 9.03 2.34
N HIS A 34 15.60 7.94 1.99
CA HIS A 34 16.05 7.72 0.63
C HIS A 34 14.81 7.69 -0.24
N MET A 35 14.63 8.77 -1.02
CA MET A 35 13.65 8.84 -2.10
C MET A 35 14.11 7.97 -3.27
N GLU A 36 14.11 6.67 -3.05
CA GLU A 36 14.03 5.61 -4.06
C GLU A 36 13.07 4.59 -3.45
N ASP A 37 11.77 4.89 -3.54
CA ASP A 37 10.67 4.03 -3.10
C ASP A 37 10.51 2.86 -4.09
N ASP A 38 11.55 2.04 -4.21
CA ASP A 38 11.46 0.76 -4.91
C ASP A 38 10.95 -0.25 -3.87
N SER A 39 9.64 -0.47 -3.85
CA SER A 39 9.02 -1.53 -3.06
C SER A 39 9.79 -2.85 -3.21
N LEU A 40 9.94 -3.65 -2.15
CA LEU A 40 10.75 -4.88 -2.22
C LEU A 40 10.16 -5.92 -3.18
N HIS A 41 8.85 -5.86 -3.41
CA HIS A 41 8.11 -6.81 -4.24
C HIS A 41 7.26 -6.07 -5.28
N HIS A 42 7.17 -6.63 -6.47
CA HIS A 42 6.36 -6.05 -7.55
C HIS A 42 5.52 -7.16 -8.19
N VAL A 43 4.22 -6.94 -8.32
CA VAL A 43 3.31 -7.95 -8.88
C VAL A 43 2.22 -7.31 -9.72
N VAL A 44 1.94 -7.93 -10.86
CA VAL A 44 0.83 -7.56 -11.75
C VAL A 44 -0.11 -8.74 -11.95
N PHE A 45 -1.39 -8.52 -11.64
CA PHE A 45 -2.47 -9.47 -11.87
C PHE A 45 -3.15 -9.18 -13.20
N GLN A 46 -3.32 -10.20 -14.03
CA GLN A 46 -4.22 -10.10 -15.18
C GLN A 46 -5.69 -10.07 -14.70
N CYS A 47 -6.47 -9.12 -15.20
CA CYS A 47 -7.92 -9.08 -15.03
C CYS A 47 -8.60 -8.95 -16.39
N ASN A 48 -8.90 -10.07 -17.06
CA ASN A 48 -9.43 -10.08 -18.44
C ASN A 48 -10.83 -10.70 -18.60
N LYS A 49 -11.39 -11.29 -17.54
CA LYS A 49 -12.75 -11.86 -17.51
C LYS A 49 -13.67 -11.07 -16.56
N ALA A 50 -14.98 -11.20 -16.73
CA ALA A 50 -15.99 -10.56 -15.87
C ALA A 50 -16.76 -11.57 -15.00
N ASP A 51 -16.32 -12.83 -14.95
CA ASP A 51 -16.95 -13.86 -14.12
C ASP A 51 -16.81 -13.51 -12.63
N ASP A 52 -17.88 -13.71 -11.87
CA ASP A 52 -17.98 -13.27 -10.48
C ASP A 52 -16.88 -13.86 -9.59
N ASP A 53 -16.70 -15.18 -9.65
CA ASP A 53 -15.64 -15.89 -8.92
C ASP A 53 -14.25 -15.42 -9.35
N TYR A 54 -14.03 -15.23 -10.66
CA TYR A 54 -12.74 -14.77 -11.18
C TYR A 54 -12.36 -13.39 -10.64
N LEU A 55 -13.28 -12.43 -10.71
CA LEU A 55 -13.07 -11.09 -10.14
C LEU A 55 -12.82 -11.17 -8.63
N GLY A 56 -13.60 -11.99 -7.94
CA GLY A 56 -13.44 -12.26 -6.51
C GLY A 56 -12.05 -12.77 -6.16
N HIS A 57 -11.53 -13.75 -6.91
CA HIS A 57 -10.20 -14.30 -6.70
C HIS A 57 -9.08 -13.30 -6.97
N VAL A 58 -9.17 -12.51 -8.06
CA VAL A 58 -8.15 -11.50 -8.39
C VAL A 58 -8.06 -10.45 -7.28
N LEU A 59 -9.21 -9.91 -6.86
CA LEU A 59 -9.28 -8.91 -5.81
C LEU A 59 -8.84 -9.45 -4.44
N PHE A 60 -9.23 -10.69 -4.10
CA PHE A 60 -8.80 -11.33 -2.87
C PHE A 60 -7.27 -11.52 -2.83
N SER A 61 -6.69 -12.08 -3.88
CA SER A 61 -5.23 -12.33 -3.94
C SER A 61 -4.42 -11.03 -3.90
N ALA A 62 -4.88 -9.97 -4.58
CA ALA A 62 -4.25 -8.65 -4.48
C ALA A 62 -4.32 -8.11 -3.04
N GLY A 63 -5.48 -8.25 -2.38
CA GLY A 63 -5.64 -7.90 -0.97
C GLY A 63 -4.72 -8.68 -0.03
N GLU A 64 -4.44 -9.96 -0.32
CA GLU A 64 -3.49 -10.76 0.46
C GLU A 64 -2.05 -10.29 0.31
N MET A 65 -1.65 -9.78 -0.87
CA MET A 65 -0.32 -9.16 -1.04
C MET A 65 -0.18 -7.93 -0.14
N ILE A 66 -1.17 -7.02 -0.20
CA ILE A 66 -1.20 -5.83 0.64
C ILE A 66 -1.25 -6.20 2.13
N ARG A 67 -2.06 -7.18 2.53
CA ARG A 67 -2.15 -7.63 3.93
C ARG A 67 -0.82 -8.18 4.45
N LYS A 68 -0.04 -8.84 3.60
CA LYS A 68 1.20 -9.50 3.99
C LYS A 68 2.39 -8.54 4.00
N TYR A 69 2.49 -7.68 3.00
CA TYR A 69 3.68 -6.86 2.74
C TYR A 69 3.46 -5.36 2.96
N GLY A 70 2.21 -4.88 3.03
CA GLY A 70 1.92 -3.46 3.22
C GLY A 70 2.53 -2.62 2.11
N ASP A 71 3.33 -1.62 2.49
CA ASP A 71 4.01 -0.70 1.58
C ASP A 71 5.24 -1.34 0.89
N ASP A 72 5.70 -2.53 1.32
CA ASP A 72 6.83 -3.25 0.70
C ASP A 72 6.43 -3.98 -0.61
N VAL A 73 5.23 -3.77 -1.14
CA VAL A 73 4.78 -4.35 -2.42
C VAL A 73 4.05 -3.36 -3.32
N GLU A 74 4.53 -3.21 -4.57
CA GLU A 74 3.77 -2.57 -5.64
C GLU A 74 2.84 -3.59 -6.30
N VAL A 75 1.52 -3.31 -6.29
CA VAL A 75 0.50 -4.19 -6.87
C VAL A 75 -0.23 -3.46 -7.99
N VAL A 76 -0.22 -4.05 -9.18
CA VAL A 76 -1.01 -3.59 -10.33
C VAL A 76 -2.07 -4.64 -10.69
N ILE A 77 -3.29 -4.21 -10.95
CA ILE A 77 -4.32 -5.03 -11.60
C ILE A 77 -4.51 -4.48 -13.01
N SER A 78 -4.10 -5.28 -14.01
CA SER A 78 -4.20 -4.92 -15.44
C SER A 78 -5.53 -5.39 -16.02
N CYS A 79 -6.48 -4.47 -16.12
CA CYS A 79 -7.84 -4.70 -16.60
C CYS A 79 -7.95 -4.51 -18.13
N SER A 80 -8.42 -5.55 -18.82
CA SER A 80 -8.64 -5.54 -20.27
C SER A 80 -9.83 -6.42 -20.65
N GLY A 81 -10.29 -6.34 -21.90
CA GLY A 81 -11.41 -7.16 -22.37
C GLY A 81 -12.65 -7.06 -21.45
N ALA A 82 -13.23 -8.21 -21.10
CA ALA A 82 -14.39 -8.24 -20.21
C ALA A 82 -14.04 -7.78 -18.78
N GLY A 83 -12.80 -7.98 -18.33
CA GLY A 83 -12.36 -7.53 -17.00
C GLY A 83 -12.34 -6.01 -16.82
N LEU A 84 -12.32 -5.23 -17.92
CA LEU A 84 -12.41 -3.76 -17.85
C LEU A 84 -13.74 -3.28 -17.23
N HIS A 85 -14.80 -4.08 -17.32
CA HIS A 85 -16.09 -3.75 -16.75
C HIS A 85 -16.06 -3.57 -15.22
N LEU A 86 -15.08 -4.18 -14.52
CA LEU A 86 -14.83 -3.92 -13.10
C LEU A 86 -14.63 -2.43 -12.81
N LEU A 87 -13.99 -1.71 -13.74
CA LEU A 87 -13.60 -0.30 -13.58
C LEU A 87 -14.65 0.68 -14.13
N GLY A 88 -15.72 0.21 -14.76
CA GLY A 88 -16.74 1.09 -15.34
C GLY A 88 -17.70 1.66 -14.29
N LYS A 89 -18.04 2.95 -14.38
CA LYS A 89 -19.13 3.56 -13.60
C LYS A 89 -20.49 2.94 -13.91
N LYS A 90 -20.66 2.51 -15.16
CA LYS A 90 -21.85 1.80 -15.66
C LYS A 90 -21.40 0.58 -16.46
N PRO A 91 -21.08 -0.54 -15.79
CA PRO A 91 -20.59 -1.74 -16.45
C PRO A 91 -21.59 -2.25 -17.50
N GLY A 92 -21.15 -2.44 -18.74
CA GLY A 92 -21.95 -3.10 -19.80
C GLY A 92 -22.09 -4.62 -19.64
N ARG A 93 -21.57 -5.19 -18.56
CA ARG A 93 -21.62 -6.61 -18.18
C ARG A 93 -21.93 -6.70 -16.69
N PRO A 94 -22.54 -7.79 -16.20
CA PRO A 94 -22.74 -7.97 -14.78
C PRO A 94 -21.41 -7.91 -14.03
N VAL A 95 -21.34 -7.01 -13.04
CA VAL A 95 -20.27 -6.91 -12.06
C VAL A 95 -20.97 -6.68 -10.73
N ALA A 96 -20.80 -7.60 -9.77
CA ALA A 96 -21.40 -7.41 -8.46
C ALA A 96 -20.81 -6.16 -7.79
N GLU A 97 -21.66 -5.36 -7.14
CA GLU A 97 -21.26 -4.10 -6.51
C GLU A 97 -20.10 -4.28 -5.52
N ILE A 98 -20.09 -5.41 -4.80
CA ILE A 98 -19.03 -5.77 -3.86
C ILE A 98 -17.64 -5.81 -4.50
N HIS A 99 -17.51 -6.18 -5.78
CA HIS A 99 -16.22 -6.21 -6.47
C HIS A 99 -15.72 -4.80 -6.75
N GLN A 100 -16.60 -3.86 -7.13
CA GLN A 100 -16.23 -2.46 -7.33
C GLN A 100 -15.89 -1.78 -6.00
N GLN A 101 -16.63 -2.10 -4.92
CA GLN A 101 -16.32 -1.65 -3.56
C GLN A 101 -14.95 -2.16 -3.08
N ARG A 102 -14.64 -3.44 -3.32
CA ARG A 102 -13.33 -4.04 -3.03
C ARG A 102 -12.22 -3.39 -3.86
N ALA A 103 -12.44 -3.16 -5.15
CA ALA A 103 -11.47 -2.47 -6.00
C ALA A 103 -11.18 -1.05 -5.50
N ALA A 104 -12.22 -0.29 -5.13
CA ALA A 104 -12.06 1.05 -4.55
C ALA A 104 -11.31 1.03 -3.21
N SER A 105 -11.58 0.03 -2.35
CA SER A 105 -10.84 -0.18 -1.11
C SER A 105 -9.36 -0.47 -1.37
N LEU A 106 -9.05 -1.41 -2.26
CA LEU A 106 -7.68 -1.74 -2.65
C LEU A 106 -6.93 -0.54 -3.24
N ALA A 107 -7.60 0.27 -4.07
CA ALA A 107 -7.02 1.49 -4.61
C ALA A 107 -6.67 2.51 -3.51
N THR A 108 -7.46 2.55 -2.42
CA THR A 108 -7.15 3.38 -1.24
C THR A 108 -5.90 2.90 -0.51
N TYR A 109 -5.59 1.60 -0.59
CA TYR A 109 -4.37 0.97 -0.07
C TYR A 109 -3.25 0.83 -1.10
N GLY A 110 -3.24 1.65 -2.15
CA GLY A 110 -2.11 1.75 -3.08
C GLY A 110 -2.12 0.76 -4.26
N VAL A 111 -3.13 -0.10 -4.40
CA VAL A 111 -3.23 -0.97 -5.59
C VAL A 111 -3.59 -0.14 -6.82
N ALA A 112 -2.75 -0.19 -7.85
CA ALA A 112 -2.99 0.50 -9.11
C ALA A 112 -3.89 -0.33 -10.04
N PHE A 113 -4.91 0.30 -10.64
CA PHE A 113 -5.78 -0.34 -11.61
C PHE A 113 -5.52 0.23 -13.00
N HIS A 114 -4.86 -0.55 -13.85
CA HIS A 114 -4.55 -0.16 -15.22
C HIS A 114 -5.69 -0.55 -16.17
N ALA A 115 -6.27 0.42 -16.86
CA ALA A 115 -7.37 0.27 -17.80
C ALA A 115 -6.84 0.31 -19.25
N CYS A 116 -7.01 -0.79 -19.99
CA CYS A 116 -6.55 -0.89 -21.37
C CYS A 116 -7.30 0.07 -22.33
N GLY A 117 -6.57 1.00 -22.95
CA GLY A 117 -7.08 1.98 -23.92
C GLY A 117 -7.76 1.35 -25.14
N ASN A 118 -7.14 0.33 -25.76
CA ASN A 118 -7.78 -0.38 -26.88
C ASN A 118 -9.11 -1.05 -26.47
N THR A 119 -9.23 -1.51 -25.22
CA THR A 119 -10.51 -2.06 -24.73
C THR A 119 -11.54 -0.95 -24.52
N LEU A 120 -11.14 0.22 -23.99
CA LEU A 120 -12.01 1.39 -23.90
C LEU A 120 -12.54 1.79 -25.28
N GLU A 121 -11.66 1.91 -26.27
CA GLU A 121 -12.04 2.24 -27.65
C GLU A 121 -13.05 1.22 -28.20
N GLY A 122 -12.79 -0.07 -28.01
CA GLY A 122 -13.71 -1.13 -28.44
C GLY A 122 -15.08 -1.10 -27.76
N LEU A 123 -15.17 -0.55 -26.55
CA LEU A 123 -16.43 -0.34 -25.83
C LEU A 123 -17.09 1.01 -26.13
N GLY A 124 -16.41 1.91 -26.85
CA GLY A 124 -16.84 3.30 -27.01
C GLY A 124 -16.81 4.09 -25.69
N TRP A 125 -15.93 3.71 -24.77
CA TRP A 125 -15.78 4.36 -23.47
C TRP A 125 -14.60 5.33 -23.46
N SER A 126 -14.67 6.33 -22.58
CA SER A 126 -13.56 7.23 -22.28
C SER A 126 -13.16 7.14 -20.80
N LYS A 127 -12.18 7.96 -20.38
CA LYS A 127 -11.77 8.04 -18.97
C LYS A 127 -12.94 8.46 -18.06
N GLU A 128 -13.86 9.26 -18.58
CA GLU A 128 -15.04 9.75 -17.86
C GLU A 128 -16.02 8.64 -17.52
N ASP A 129 -16.00 7.51 -18.24
CA ASP A 129 -16.82 6.34 -17.96
C ASP A 129 -16.22 5.42 -16.89
N LEU A 130 -14.97 5.64 -16.49
CA LEU A 130 -14.27 4.83 -15.50
C LEU A 130 -14.40 5.40 -14.08
N LEU A 131 -14.31 4.50 -13.10
CA LEU A 131 -14.15 4.84 -11.70
C LEU A 131 -12.87 5.69 -11.50
N PRO A 132 -12.88 6.65 -10.57
CA PRO A 132 -11.86 7.71 -10.52
C PRO A 132 -10.44 7.21 -10.23
N PHE A 133 -10.29 6.03 -9.63
CA PHE A 133 -9.00 5.41 -9.33
C PHE A 133 -8.36 4.65 -10.52
N ALA A 134 -9.10 4.47 -11.62
CA ALA A 134 -8.58 3.78 -12.80
C ALA A 134 -7.58 4.66 -13.57
N LYS A 135 -6.42 4.09 -13.89
CA LYS A 135 -5.40 4.70 -14.72
C LYS A 135 -5.47 4.12 -16.13
N VAL A 136 -5.81 4.96 -17.11
CA VAL A 136 -5.83 4.54 -18.52
C VAL A 136 -4.39 4.38 -19.02
N VAL A 137 -4.09 3.23 -19.61
CA VAL A 137 -2.84 2.95 -20.32
C VAL A 137 -3.15 2.73 -21.80
N PRO A 138 -2.34 3.22 -22.76
CA PRO A 138 -2.71 3.18 -24.18
C PRO A 138 -3.02 1.77 -24.68
N ILE A 139 -2.14 0.80 -24.39
CA ILE A 139 -2.29 -0.60 -24.79
C ILE A 139 -1.96 -1.48 -23.59
N GLY A 140 -2.96 -2.15 -23.02
CA GLY A 140 -2.81 -2.95 -21.80
C GLY A 140 -1.80 -4.09 -21.92
N ALA A 141 -1.69 -4.74 -23.09
CA ALA A 141 -0.70 -5.78 -23.31
C ALA A 141 0.75 -5.25 -23.32
N VAL A 142 0.97 -4.05 -23.87
CA VAL A 142 2.28 -3.38 -23.84
C VAL A 142 2.63 -2.96 -22.43
N ASP A 143 1.67 -2.35 -21.71
CA ASP A 143 1.85 -1.97 -20.31
C ASP A 143 2.20 -3.18 -19.42
N LEU A 144 1.48 -4.30 -19.58
CA LEU A 144 1.77 -5.55 -18.88
C LEU A 144 3.18 -6.11 -19.18
N MET A 145 3.62 -6.04 -20.43
CA MET A 145 4.98 -6.44 -20.82
C MET A 145 6.03 -5.53 -20.18
N LEU A 146 5.82 -4.20 -20.23
CA LEU A 146 6.75 -3.23 -19.64
C LEU A 146 6.82 -3.32 -18.11
N LEU A 147 5.72 -3.66 -17.44
CA LEU A 147 5.72 -3.98 -16.00
C LEU A 147 6.61 -5.20 -15.71
N GLN A 148 6.49 -6.26 -16.51
CA GLN A 148 7.36 -7.43 -16.37
C GLN A 148 8.84 -7.10 -16.64
N GLU A 149 9.14 -6.26 -17.63
CA GLU A 149 10.52 -5.76 -17.88
C GLU A 149 11.09 -4.95 -16.70
N ARG A 150 10.22 -4.29 -15.93
CA ARG A 150 10.56 -3.61 -14.66
C ARG A 150 10.67 -4.55 -13.46
N GLY A 151 10.53 -5.86 -13.65
CA GLY A 151 10.68 -6.86 -12.58
C GLY A 151 9.38 -7.28 -11.89
N PHE A 152 8.21 -6.93 -12.42
CA PHE A 152 6.95 -7.38 -11.87
C PHE A 152 6.75 -8.89 -12.12
N ALA A 153 6.43 -9.62 -11.05
CA ALA A 153 5.90 -10.96 -11.17
C ALA A 153 4.53 -10.92 -11.84
N TYR A 154 4.32 -11.74 -12.86
CA TYR A 154 3.04 -11.86 -13.55
C TYR A 154 2.20 -13.01 -12.97
N ILE A 155 0.93 -12.72 -12.66
CA ILE A 155 -0.01 -13.68 -12.14
C ILE A 155 -1.31 -13.69 -12.97
N SER A 156 -1.72 -14.89 -13.40
CA SER A 156 -2.97 -15.12 -14.14
C SER A 156 -3.56 -16.50 -13.87
N TRP A 157 -4.89 -16.62 -13.90
CA TRP A 157 -5.64 -17.89 -13.84
C TRP A 157 -6.98 -17.83 -14.60
#